data_AF-A0A4Q5R1T8-F1
#
_entry.id   AF-A0A4Q5R1T8-F1
#
_cell.length_a   1.000
_cell.length_b   1.000
_cell.length_c   1.000
_cell.angle_alpha   90.00
_cell.angle_beta   90.00
_cell.angle_gamma   90.00
#
_symmetry.space_group_name_H-M   'P 1'
#
loop_
_entity.id
_entity.type
_entity.pdbx_description
1 polymer ?
#
loop_
_entity_poly.entity_id
_entity_poly.type
_entity_poly.pdbx_seq_one_letter_code
_entity_poly.pdbx_strand_id
1 'polypeptide(L)'
;VLPALDSLGLRGTFYLIGSSPVVANRLGEWRQAAQRGHELGNHALFHPCDGSLPGRSFVTPDNDLSKYTVSRAVAEIRATNTLLTAIDGKTSRTFAYPCGDRQIGGAYFYDQLKTDFVAARGVTGGLQTPAQVQLDNVNCYSINGQSAAYMIDLVKQAQRSHTLLVFLFHGVGGGHALNVDAAAHRQLLRYLKAQEREIAIAPLVEVAERIRTYQAAGAVRN
;
A
#
# COMPACT_ATOMS: atom_id res chain seq x y z
N VAL A 1 -12.98 7.78 -2.52
CA VAL A 1 -12.66 6.34 -2.42
C VAL A 1 -13.34 5.71 -1.22
N LEU A 2 -13.00 6.16 0.00
CA LEU A 2 -13.44 5.53 1.24
C LEU A 2 -14.97 5.33 1.34
N PRO A 3 -15.84 6.33 1.10
CA PRO A 3 -17.29 6.11 1.17
C PRO A 3 -17.82 5.05 0.19
N ALA A 4 -17.16 4.89 -0.96
CA ALA A 4 -17.57 3.87 -1.94
C ALA A 4 -17.20 2.46 -1.48
N LEU A 5 -16.07 2.28 -0.79
CA LEU A 5 -15.69 1.02 -0.16
C LEU A 5 -16.66 0.68 0.98
N ASP A 6 -16.89 1.63 1.89
CA ASP A 6 -17.83 1.48 3.03
C ASP A 6 -19.22 1.07 2.56
N SER A 7 -19.75 1.69 1.50
CA SER A 7 -21.09 1.39 0.97
C SER A 7 -21.28 -0.06 0.49
N LEU A 8 -20.17 -0.77 0.25
CA LEU A 8 -20.15 -2.17 -0.18
C LEU A 8 -19.65 -3.11 0.92
N GLY A 9 -19.30 -2.57 2.11
CA GLY A 9 -18.63 -3.31 3.17
C GLY A 9 -17.22 -3.79 2.80
N LEU A 10 -16.60 -3.16 1.79
CA LEU A 10 -15.24 -3.49 1.38
C LEU A 10 -14.23 -2.70 2.21
N ARG A 11 -13.08 -3.31 2.48
CA ARG A 11 -12.00 -2.72 3.27
C ARG A 11 -10.74 -2.64 2.42
N GLY A 12 -9.83 -1.75 2.80
CA GLY A 12 -8.62 -1.46 2.04
C GLY A 12 -7.59 -0.72 2.88
N THR A 13 -6.40 -0.57 2.32
CA THR A 13 -5.26 0.12 2.94
C THR A 13 -5.07 1.50 2.35
N PHE A 14 -4.93 2.49 3.21
CA PHE A 14 -4.59 3.86 2.83
C PHE A 14 -3.17 4.16 3.34
N TYR A 15 -2.23 4.43 2.43
CA TYR A 15 -0.85 4.78 2.78
C TYR A 15 -0.75 6.28 3.02
N LEU A 16 -0.54 6.68 4.28
CA LEU A 16 -0.54 8.07 4.71
C LEU A 16 0.90 8.61 4.75
N ILE A 17 1.08 9.78 4.12
CA ILE A 17 2.29 10.59 4.29
C ILE A 17 2.13 11.36 5.59
N GLY A 18 3.00 11.11 6.58
CA GLY A 18 2.79 11.60 7.95
C GLY A 18 2.72 13.13 8.06
N SER A 19 3.48 13.85 7.24
CA SER A 19 3.52 15.32 7.23
C SER A 19 2.38 15.96 6.41
N SER A 20 1.58 15.17 5.70
CA SER A 20 0.54 15.72 4.84
C SER A 20 -0.53 16.45 5.67
N PRO A 21 -0.91 17.69 5.31
CA PRO A 21 -1.98 18.41 5.98
C PRO A 21 -3.32 17.64 5.97
N VAL A 22 -3.52 16.73 5.01
CA VAL A 22 -4.70 15.87 4.94
C VAL A 22 -4.81 14.96 6.16
N VAL A 23 -3.70 14.54 6.77
CA VAL A 23 -3.70 13.75 8.01
C VAL A 23 -4.29 14.56 9.15
N ALA A 24 -3.80 15.79 9.35
CA ALA A 24 -4.27 16.67 10.41
C ALA A 24 -5.72 17.15 10.17
N ASN A 25 -6.02 17.63 8.97
CA ASN A 25 -7.32 18.23 8.62
C ASN A 25 -8.46 17.21 8.64
N ARG A 26 -8.17 15.91 8.47
CA ARG A 26 -9.16 14.84 8.41
C ARG A 26 -8.96 13.79 9.49
N LEU A 27 -8.35 14.17 10.62
CA LEU A 27 -8.00 13.26 11.71
C LEU A 27 -9.20 12.43 12.19
N GLY A 28 -10.36 13.06 12.36
CA GLY A 28 -11.60 12.36 12.74
C GLY A 28 -12.03 11.31 11.73
N GLU A 29 -11.89 11.60 10.43
CA GLU A 29 -12.24 10.66 9.37
C GLU A 29 -11.26 9.48 9.31
N TRP A 30 -9.96 9.71 9.55
CA TRP A 30 -8.97 8.63 9.61
C TRP A 30 -9.21 7.69 10.80
N ARG A 31 -9.58 8.25 11.96
CA ARG A 31 -9.98 7.43 13.13
C ARG A 31 -11.19 6.55 12.80
N GLN A 32 -12.20 7.14 12.17
CA GLN A 32 -13.39 6.40 11.76
C GLN A 32 -13.09 5.34 10.68
N ALA A 33 -12.20 5.64 9.73
CA ALA A 33 -11.73 4.68 8.74
C ALA A 33 -11.14 3.43 9.39
N ALA A 34 -10.23 3.63 10.35
CA ALA A 34 -9.61 2.54 11.09
C ALA A 34 -10.62 1.75 11.93
N GLN A 35 -11.58 2.42 12.56
CA GLN A 35 -12.67 1.76 13.31
C GLN A 35 -13.56 0.88 12.41
N ARG A 36 -13.72 1.25 11.14
CA ARG A 36 -14.41 0.43 10.13
C ARG A 36 -13.55 -0.69 9.53
N GLY A 37 -12.33 -0.86 10.03
CA GLY A 37 -11.44 -1.95 9.65
C GLY A 37 -10.62 -1.68 8.39
N HIS A 38 -10.51 -0.43 7.95
CA HIS A 38 -9.46 -0.05 7.01
C HIS A 38 -8.09 -0.02 7.69
N GLU A 39 -7.04 -0.26 6.93
CA GLU A 39 -5.68 -0.07 7.41
C GLU A 39 -5.19 1.34 7.11
N LEU A 40 -4.58 1.99 8.09
CA LEU A 40 -3.73 3.17 7.89
C LEU A 40 -2.27 2.70 7.77
N GLY A 41 -1.82 2.55 6.52
CA GLY A 41 -0.46 2.15 6.17
C GLY A 41 0.51 3.33 6.22
N ASN A 42 1.80 3.03 6.38
CA ASN A 42 2.86 4.02 6.44
C ASN A 42 3.39 4.38 5.05
N HIS A 43 3.52 5.67 4.73
CA HIS A 43 4.14 6.15 3.50
C HIS A 43 5.29 7.15 3.73
N ALA A 44 6.03 6.95 4.83
CA ALA A 44 7.05 7.82 5.37
C ALA A 44 6.54 9.22 5.78
N LEU A 45 7.38 9.97 6.48
CA LEU A 45 6.97 11.27 7.02
C LEU A 45 6.86 12.30 5.91
N PHE A 46 7.87 12.40 5.05
CA PHE A 46 7.96 13.43 4.01
C PHE A 46 7.85 12.88 2.58
N HIS A 47 7.54 11.59 2.42
CA HIS A 47 7.50 10.91 1.11
C HIS A 47 8.80 11.16 0.30
N PRO A 48 9.98 10.84 0.86
CA PRO A 48 11.23 11.05 0.16
C PRO A 48 11.35 10.11 -1.04
N CYS A 49 11.74 10.65 -2.19
CA CYS A 49 12.00 9.87 -3.41
C CYS A 49 13.40 10.17 -3.92
N ASP A 50 14.02 9.23 -4.62
CA ASP A 50 15.33 9.45 -5.23
C ASP A 50 15.17 10.43 -6.39
N GLY A 51 15.60 11.67 -6.18
CA GLY A 51 15.49 12.76 -7.15
C GLY A 51 16.40 12.60 -8.37
N SER A 52 17.37 11.68 -8.32
CA SER A 52 18.32 11.44 -9.41
C SER A 52 17.73 10.59 -10.55
N LEU A 53 16.60 9.92 -10.32
CA LEU A 53 15.96 9.04 -11.29
C LEU A 53 15.08 9.82 -12.30
N PRO A 54 14.83 9.27 -13.51
CA PRO A 54 13.96 9.90 -14.50
C PRO A 54 12.53 10.16 -13.98
N GLY A 55 11.94 11.29 -14.36
CA GLY A 55 10.56 11.64 -13.99
C GLY A 55 10.39 12.14 -12.56
N ARG A 56 11.48 12.53 -11.88
CA ARG A 56 11.51 12.98 -10.47
C ARG A 56 11.62 14.49 -10.29
N SER A 57 11.22 15.28 -11.28
CA SER A 57 11.31 16.75 -11.23
C SER A 57 10.45 17.40 -10.13
N PHE A 58 9.54 16.64 -9.50
CA PHE A 58 8.72 17.09 -8.38
C PHE A 58 9.43 16.96 -7.02
N VAL A 59 10.58 16.26 -6.95
CA VAL A 59 11.32 16.01 -5.71
C VAL A 59 12.07 17.29 -5.31
N THR A 60 11.78 17.79 -4.11
CA THR A 60 12.49 18.94 -3.55
C THR A 60 13.83 18.51 -2.93
N PRO A 61 14.82 19.41 -2.80
CA PRO A 61 16.10 19.08 -2.16
C PRO A 61 15.95 18.47 -0.76
N ASP A 62 15.00 18.96 0.04
CA ASP A 62 14.77 18.47 1.41
C ASP A 62 14.22 17.03 1.48
N ASN A 63 13.60 16.57 0.38
CA ASN A 63 12.96 15.26 0.25
C ASN A 63 13.70 14.32 -0.73
N ASP A 64 14.86 14.73 -1.22
CA ASP A 64 15.66 13.90 -2.12
C ASP A 64 16.32 12.75 -1.34
N LEU A 65 15.75 11.55 -1.52
CA LEU A 65 16.22 10.32 -0.88
C LEU A 65 17.68 10.00 -1.24
N SER A 66 18.18 10.45 -2.40
CA SER A 66 19.58 10.26 -2.80
C SER A 66 20.56 10.99 -1.88
N LYS A 67 20.07 11.98 -1.12
CA LYS A 67 20.84 12.77 -0.14
C LYS A 67 20.57 12.34 1.30
N TYR A 68 19.70 11.36 1.52
CA TYR A 68 19.39 10.88 2.87
C TYR A 68 20.49 9.95 3.38
N THR A 69 20.58 9.83 4.70
CA THR A 69 21.19 8.67 5.33
C THR A 69 20.12 7.61 5.58
N VAL A 70 20.52 6.33 5.65
CA VAL A 70 19.60 5.24 6.04
C VAL A 70 18.96 5.53 7.39
N SER A 71 19.73 6.01 8.38
CA SER A 71 19.23 6.33 9.71
C SER A 71 18.16 7.42 9.71
N ARG A 72 18.29 8.45 8.86
CA ARG A 72 17.26 9.49 8.69
C ARG A 72 15.96 8.89 8.15
N ALA A 73 16.05 8.14 7.05
CA ALA A 73 14.86 7.52 6.44
C ALA A 73 14.13 6.60 7.43
N VAL A 74 14.89 5.77 8.16
CA VAL A 74 14.35 4.88 9.21
C VAL A 74 13.67 5.68 10.33
N ALA A 75 14.29 6.78 10.78
CA ALA A 75 13.71 7.63 11.83
C ALA A 75 12.40 8.29 11.38
N GLU A 76 12.32 8.80 10.15
CA GLU A 76 11.10 9.38 9.58
C GLU A 76 9.97 8.34 9.45
N ILE A 77 10.31 7.13 9.00
CA ILE A 77 9.35 6.04 8.88
C ILE A 77 8.82 5.64 10.26
N ARG A 78 9.68 5.51 11.27
CA ARG A 78 9.27 5.22 12.65
C ARG A 78 8.44 6.33 13.29
N ALA A 79 8.79 7.60 13.05
CA ALA A 79 8.00 8.73 13.50
C ALA A 79 6.57 8.69 12.92
N THR A 80 6.45 8.30 11.65
CA THR A 80 5.14 8.10 11.02
C THR A 80 4.37 6.94 11.65
N ASN A 81 5.03 5.84 12.04
CA ASN A 81 4.37 4.78 12.83
C ASN A 81 3.84 5.31 14.17
N THR A 82 4.64 6.09 14.90
CA THR A 82 4.19 6.71 16.17
C THR A 82 2.96 7.58 15.96
N LEU A 83 2.96 8.43 14.92
CA LEU A 83 1.80 9.24 14.55
C LEU A 83 0.58 8.37 14.26
N LEU A 84 0.70 7.37 13.39
CA LEU A 84 -0.42 6.52 13.01
C LEU A 84 -0.96 5.72 14.21
N THR A 85 -0.11 5.19 15.08
CA THR A 85 -0.53 4.53 16.33
C THR A 85 -1.33 5.49 17.21
N ALA A 86 -0.98 6.77 17.28
CA ALA A 86 -1.76 7.77 18.01
C ALA A 86 -3.13 8.08 17.35
N ILE A 87 -3.31 7.76 16.08
CA ILE A 87 -4.58 7.91 15.36
C ILE A 87 -5.46 6.69 15.59
N ASP A 88 -4.96 5.48 15.34
CA ASP A 88 -5.78 4.26 15.26
C ASP A 88 -5.56 3.23 16.38
N GLY A 89 -4.53 3.42 17.22
CA GLY A 89 -4.15 2.49 18.28
C GLY A 89 -3.56 1.16 17.79
N LYS A 90 -3.25 1.03 16.49
CA LYS A 90 -2.73 -0.21 15.89
C LYS A 90 -1.20 -0.20 15.82
N THR A 91 -0.60 -1.37 16.00
CA THR A 91 0.86 -1.56 15.93
C THR A 91 1.28 -2.45 14.75
N SER A 92 0.47 -3.43 14.36
CA SER A 92 0.62 -4.14 13.08
C SER A 92 0.19 -3.25 11.91
N ARG A 93 1.06 -3.10 10.92
CA ARG A 93 0.84 -2.25 9.74
C ARG A 93 1.76 -2.65 8.59
N THR A 94 1.42 -2.18 7.39
CA THR A 94 2.26 -2.28 6.20
C THR A 94 2.89 -0.94 5.85
N PHE A 95 4.03 -1.01 5.17
CA PHE A 95 4.73 0.13 4.59
C PHE A 95 4.50 0.17 3.08
N ALA A 96 4.56 1.34 2.48
CA ALA A 96 4.69 1.50 1.05
C ALA A 96 5.92 2.36 0.75
N TYR A 97 6.83 1.85 -0.06
CA TYR A 97 7.97 2.61 -0.54
C TYR A 97 7.47 3.84 -1.31
N PRO A 98 7.75 5.07 -0.85
CA PRO A 98 7.56 6.25 -1.68
C PRO A 98 8.23 6.00 -3.02
N CYS A 99 7.49 6.25 -4.10
CA CYS A 99 8.06 6.19 -5.44
C CYS A 99 8.63 4.81 -5.90
N GLY A 100 8.53 3.76 -5.08
CA GLY A 100 9.17 2.47 -5.31
C GLY A 100 10.66 2.42 -4.96
N ASP A 101 11.21 3.50 -4.41
CA ASP A 101 12.64 3.62 -4.13
C ASP A 101 13.00 2.85 -2.85
N ARG A 102 14.01 1.98 -2.96
CA ARG A 102 14.34 0.97 -1.92
C ARG A 102 15.76 1.11 -1.38
N GLN A 103 16.60 1.90 -2.02
CA GLN A 103 18.01 2.01 -1.70
C GLN A 103 18.43 3.43 -1.32
N ILE A 104 19.40 3.53 -0.43
CA ILE A 104 20.10 4.76 -0.08
C ILE A 104 21.59 4.44 -0.06
N GLY A 105 22.38 5.05 -0.94
CA GLY A 105 23.82 4.78 -1.03
C GLY A 105 24.16 3.30 -1.26
N GLY A 106 23.32 2.57 -2.01
CA GLY A 106 23.45 1.13 -2.25
C GLY A 106 22.94 0.21 -1.14
N ALA A 107 22.59 0.74 0.03
CA ALA A 107 22.02 -0.04 1.12
C ALA A 107 20.49 -0.18 0.98
N TYR A 108 19.97 -1.39 1.17
CA TYR A 108 18.53 -1.63 1.24
C TYR A 108 17.99 -1.19 2.59
N PHE A 109 17.37 0.00 2.66
CA PHE A 109 17.05 0.62 3.95
C PHE A 109 15.97 -0.14 4.74
N TYR A 110 15.16 -0.96 4.08
CA TYR A 110 14.12 -1.75 4.75
C TYR A 110 14.67 -2.85 5.66
N ASP A 111 15.94 -3.24 5.51
CA ASP A 111 16.56 -4.22 6.42
C ASP A 111 16.47 -3.78 7.89
N GLN A 112 16.54 -2.47 8.16
CA GLN A 112 16.39 -1.91 9.52
C GLN A 112 14.94 -1.79 10.00
N LEU A 113 13.96 -2.04 9.11
CA LEU A 113 12.53 -1.87 9.34
C LEU A 113 11.76 -3.20 9.30
N LYS A 114 12.43 -4.33 9.04
CA LYS A 114 11.80 -5.66 8.91
C LYS A 114 10.94 -6.05 10.11
N THR A 115 11.28 -5.60 11.31
CA THR A 115 10.52 -5.85 12.55
C THR A 115 9.42 -4.84 12.80
N ASP A 116 9.42 -3.71 12.10
CA ASP A 116 8.50 -2.60 12.33
C ASP A 116 7.20 -2.74 11.51
N PHE A 117 7.19 -3.65 10.52
CA PHE A 117 6.09 -3.83 9.58
C PHE A 117 5.80 -5.30 9.33
N VAL A 118 4.54 -5.59 9.01
CA VAL A 118 4.15 -6.93 8.58
C VAL A 118 4.56 -7.20 7.13
N ALA A 119 4.48 -6.17 6.29
CA ALA A 119 4.93 -6.21 4.91
C ALA A 119 5.23 -4.80 4.38
N ALA A 120 5.94 -4.73 3.26
CA ALA A 120 6.13 -3.52 2.48
C ALA A 120 5.71 -3.72 1.02
N ARG A 121 4.96 -2.74 0.49
CA ARG A 121 4.38 -2.74 -0.85
C ARG A 121 5.29 -1.95 -1.79
N GLY A 122 5.73 -2.61 -2.87
CA GLY A 122 6.56 -2.04 -3.93
C GLY A 122 5.78 -1.27 -5.00
N VAL A 123 6.27 -1.24 -6.23
CA VAL A 123 5.54 -0.66 -7.38
C VAL A 123 5.57 -1.56 -8.63
N THR A 124 6.15 -2.75 -8.50
CA THR A 124 6.28 -3.72 -9.59
C THR A 124 5.01 -4.53 -9.75
N GLY A 125 4.51 -4.63 -10.98
CA GLY A 125 3.36 -5.46 -11.32
C GLY A 125 3.69 -6.95 -11.25
N GLY A 126 2.75 -7.75 -10.75
CA GLY A 126 2.88 -9.20 -10.77
C GLY A 126 1.78 -9.89 -9.97
N LEU A 127 1.51 -11.13 -10.36
CA LEU A 127 0.61 -12.05 -9.69
C LEU A 127 1.46 -13.18 -9.10
N GLN A 128 1.42 -13.33 -7.77
CA GLN A 128 2.25 -14.29 -7.04
C GLN A 128 1.39 -15.18 -6.16
N THR A 129 1.69 -16.48 -6.12
CA THR A 129 1.06 -17.36 -5.14
C THR A 129 1.50 -16.98 -3.72
N PRO A 130 0.77 -17.35 -2.67
CA PRO A 130 1.18 -17.06 -1.29
C PRO A 130 2.62 -17.53 -0.96
N ALA A 131 3.10 -18.61 -1.57
CA ALA A 131 4.47 -19.09 -1.38
C ALA A 131 5.54 -18.19 -2.05
N GLN A 132 5.17 -17.47 -3.11
CA GLN A 132 6.09 -16.66 -3.92
C GLN A 132 6.15 -15.19 -3.46
N VAL A 133 5.16 -14.73 -2.69
CA VAL A 133 5.10 -13.34 -2.23
C VAL A 133 6.29 -13.02 -1.33
N GLN A 134 7.05 -11.99 -1.72
CA GLN A 134 8.10 -11.41 -0.90
C GLN A 134 7.49 -10.31 -0.03
N LEU A 135 7.35 -10.56 1.27
CA LEU A 135 6.66 -9.64 2.17
C LEU A 135 7.39 -8.31 2.35
N ASP A 136 8.69 -8.22 2.06
CA ASP A 136 9.42 -6.96 2.05
C ASP A 136 9.32 -6.20 0.71
N ASN A 137 8.69 -6.76 -0.32
CA ASN A 137 8.45 -6.06 -1.58
C ASN A 137 7.26 -6.67 -2.33
N VAL A 138 6.06 -6.50 -1.77
CA VAL A 138 4.81 -7.02 -2.33
C VAL A 138 4.51 -6.32 -3.67
N ASN A 139 4.29 -7.12 -4.71
CA ASN A 139 3.92 -6.64 -6.03
C ASN A 139 2.54 -5.98 -6.04
N CYS A 140 2.37 -4.99 -6.92
CA CYS A 140 1.09 -4.33 -7.14
C CYS A 140 0.96 -3.80 -8.57
N TYR A 141 -0.27 -3.66 -9.04
CA TYR A 141 -0.58 -2.99 -10.30
C TYR A 141 -0.94 -1.53 -10.03
N SER A 142 -0.06 -0.61 -10.46
CA SER A 142 -0.36 0.83 -10.46
C SER A 142 -1.43 1.13 -11.51
N ILE A 143 -2.57 1.65 -11.05
CA ILE A 143 -3.67 2.05 -11.92
C ILE A 143 -3.62 3.57 -12.13
N ASN A 144 -3.41 3.94 -13.38
CA ASN A 144 -3.36 5.31 -13.89
C ASN A 144 -4.04 5.35 -15.27
N GLY A 145 -5.33 5.68 -15.29
CA GLY A 145 -6.14 5.80 -16.50
C GLY A 145 -6.71 4.49 -17.06
N GLN A 146 -6.34 3.31 -16.54
CA GLN A 146 -6.89 2.05 -17.04
C GLN A 146 -8.39 1.90 -16.76
N SER A 147 -9.08 1.20 -17.65
CA SER A 147 -10.53 0.99 -17.59
C SER A 147 -10.93 -0.03 -16.52
N ALA A 148 -12.23 -0.07 -16.20
CA ALA A 148 -12.78 -1.13 -15.37
C ALA A 148 -12.56 -2.53 -15.96
N ALA A 149 -12.67 -2.66 -17.29
CA ALA A 149 -12.46 -3.94 -17.98
C ALA A 149 -11.04 -4.47 -17.76
N TYR A 150 -10.02 -3.60 -17.85
CA TYR A 150 -8.64 -3.96 -17.55
C TYR A 150 -8.48 -4.43 -16.09
N MET A 151 -8.99 -3.67 -15.13
CA MET A 151 -8.88 -4.03 -13.72
C MET A 151 -9.63 -5.34 -13.41
N ILE A 152 -10.82 -5.54 -13.96
CA ILE A 152 -11.60 -6.77 -13.78
C ILE A 152 -10.89 -7.97 -14.42
N ASP A 153 -10.22 -7.78 -15.57
CA ASP A 153 -9.43 -8.86 -16.16
C ASP A 153 -8.26 -9.29 -15.27
N LEU A 154 -7.56 -8.34 -14.63
CA LEU A 154 -6.55 -8.66 -13.62
C LEU A 154 -7.14 -9.47 -12.45
N VAL A 155 -8.34 -9.12 -11.97
CA VAL A 155 -9.03 -9.90 -10.93
C VAL A 155 -9.27 -11.33 -11.40
N LYS A 156 -9.78 -11.51 -12.63
CA LYS A 156 -10.04 -12.84 -13.21
C LYS A 156 -8.75 -13.65 -13.40
N GLN A 157 -7.66 -13.00 -13.81
CA GLN A 157 -6.35 -13.64 -13.91
C GLN A 157 -5.87 -14.13 -12.53
N ALA A 158 -6.04 -13.31 -11.50
CA ALA A 158 -5.68 -13.67 -10.13
C ALA A 158 -6.52 -14.84 -9.59
N GLN A 159 -7.84 -14.84 -9.86
CA GLN A 159 -8.73 -15.95 -9.53
C GLN A 159 -8.26 -17.27 -10.19
N ARG A 160 -8.01 -17.26 -11.50
CA ARG A 160 -7.57 -18.45 -12.25
C ARG A 160 -6.21 -18.99 -11.80
N SER A 161 -5.33 -18.12 -11.33
CA SER A 161 -3.96 -18.47 -10.93
C SER A 161 -3.79 -18.65 -9.41
N HIS A 162 -4.84 -18.44 -8.62
CA HIS A 162 -4.82 -18.48 -7.15
C HIS A 162 -3.71 -17.61 -6.55
N THR A 163 -3.58 -16.39 -7.05
CA THR A 163 -2.52 -15.45 -6.70
C THR A 163 -3.03 -14.23 -5.93
N LEU A 164 -2.12 -13.56 -5.24
CA LEU A 164 -2.36 -12.24 -4.66
C LEU A 164 -2.40 -11.18 -5.77
N LEU A 165 -3.43 -10.35 -5.75
CA LEU A 165 -3.55 -9.14 -6.55
C LEU A 165 -3.67 -7.92 -5.63
N VAL A 166 -2.76 -6.96 -5.80
CA VAL A 166 -2.82 -5.66 -5.13
C VAL A 166 -2.99 -4.57 -6.17
N PHE A 167 -4.02 -3.74 -6.03
CA PHE A 167 -4.19 -2.53 -6.81
C PHE A 167 -3.61 -1.32 -6.06
N LEU A 168 -2.85 -0.50 -6.78
CA LEU A 168 -2.32 0.77 -6.30
C LEU A 168 -3.05 1.91 -7.01
N PHE A 169 -3.75 2.74 -6.23
CA PHE A 169 -4.39 3.96 -6.70
C PHE A 169 -3.77 5.17 -6.01
N HIS A 170 -3.45 6.21 -6.77
CA HIS A 170 -3.07 7.52 -6.21
C HIS A 170 -4.31 8.42 -6.09
N GLY A 171 -4.98 8.67 -7.21
CA GLY A 171 -6.27 9.36 -7.28
C GLY A 171 -7.38 8.44 -7.83
N VAL A 172 -8.62 8.73 -7.42
CA VAL A 172 -9.84 8.17 -8.03
C VAL A 172 -10.84 9.30 -8.22
N GLY A 173 -11.17 9.60 -9.48
CA GLY A 173 -12.10 10.68 -9.84
C GLY A 173 -11.49 12.08 -9.79
N GLY A 174 -10.17 12.21 -9.66
CA GLY A 174 -9.44 13.49 -9.66
C GLY A 174 -8.51 13.65 -8.45
N GLY A 175 -8.03 14.88 -8.25
CA GLY A 175 -7.19 15.27 -7.12
C GLY A 175 -5.70 14.91 -7.25
N HIS A 176 -5.31 14.17 -8.28
CA HIS A 176 -3.93 13.81 -8.56
C HIS A 176 -3.73 13.57 -10.07
N ALA A 177 -2.52 13.77 -10.58
CA ALA A 177 -2.21 13.54 -12.00
C ALA A 177 -2.21 12.05 -12.37
N LEU A 178 -1.73 11.19 -11.45
CA LEU A 178 -1.91 9.75 -11.51
C LEU A 178 -3.29 9.40 -10.97
N ASN A 179 -4.24 9.06 -11.84
CA ASN A 179 -5.64 8.96 -11.46
C ASN A 179 -6.42 7.97 -12.34
N VAL A 180 -7.47 7.39 -11.77
CA VAL A 180 -8.45 6.57 -12.50
C VAL A 180 -9.82 7.23 -12.46
N ASP A 181 -10.65 6.97 -13.48
CA ASP A 181 -12.04 7.43 -13.49
C ASP A 181 -12.84 6.83 -12.32
N ALA A 182 -13.71 7.65 -11.73
CA ALA A 182 -14.51 7.23 -10.57
C ALA A 182 -15.57 6.19 -10.94
N ALA A 183 -16.13 6.24 -12.16
CA ALA A 183 -17.07 5.22 -12.62
C ALA A 183 -16.36 3.89 -12.89
N ALA A 184 -15.15 3.93 -13.46
CA ALA A 184 -14.32 2.74 -13.64
C ALA A 184 -13.99 2.06 -12.29
N HIS A 185 -13.56 2.84 -11.30
CA HIS A 185 -13.32 2.32 -9.95
C HIS A 185 -14.59 1.73 -9.32
N ARG A 186 -15.74 2.41 -9.43
CA ARG A 186 -17.03 1.86 -8.92
C ARG A 186 -17.44 0.55 -9.59
N GLN A 187 -17.16 0.38 -10.89
CA GLN A 187 -17.42 -0.88 -11.58
C GLN A 187 -16.53 -2.01 -11.03
N LEU A 188 -15.24 -1.74 -10.79
CA LEU A 188 -14.35 -2.71 -10.12
C LEU A 188 -14.89 -3.11 -8.75
N LEU A 189 -15.25 -2.15 -7.89
CA LEU A 189 -15.73 -2.48 -6.54
C LEU A 189 -17.02 -3.33 -6.57
N ARG A 190 -17.95 -3.04 -7.48
CA ARG A 190 -19.17 -3.84 -7.65
C ARG A 190 -18.85 -5.26 -8.10
N TYR A 191 -17.90 -5.42 -9.02
CA TYR A 191 -17.43 -6.73 -9.44
C TYR A 191 -16.82 -7.50 -8.26
N LEU A 192 -15.90 -6.88 -7.51
CA LEU A 192 -15.27 -7.48 -6.33
C LEU A 192 -16.31 -7.91 -5.28
N LYS A 193 -17.28 -7.04 -4.97
CA LYS A 193 -18.37 -7.38 -4.04
C LYS A 193 -19.20 -8.58 -4.52
N ALA A 194 -19.50 -8.65 -5.80
CA ALA A 194 -20.23 -9.79 -6.37
C ALA A 194 -19.45 -11.11 -6.32
N GLN A 195 -18.12 -11.06 -6.14
CA GLN A 195 -17.22 -12.21 -6.09
C GLN A 195 -16.73 -12.53 -4.67
N GLU A 196 -17.29 -11.90 -3.62
CA GLU A 196 -16.78 -11.99 -2.24
C GLU A 196 -16.83 -13.40 -1.62
N ARG A 197 -17.58 -14.33 -2.23
CA ARG A 197 -17.59 -15.75 -1.84
C ARG A 197 -16.35 -16.51 -2.30
N GLU A 198 -15.72 -16.05 -3.36
CA GLU A 198 -14.56 -16.70 -3.98
C GLU A 198 -13.26 -15.91 -3.75
N ILE A 199 -13.37 -14.59 -3.55
CA ILE A 199 -12.23 -13.68 -3.38
C ILE A 199 -12.22 -13.12 -1.97
N ALA A 200 -11.16 -13.41 -1.22
CA ALA A 200 -10.90 -12.73 0.04
C ALA A 200 -10.39 -11.30 -0.22
N ILE A 201 -11.21 -10.30 0.10
CA ILE A 201 -10.86 -8.88 -0.05
C ILE A 201 -10.60 -8.29 1.34
N ALA A 202 -9.39 -7.81 1.59
CA ALA A 202 -8.99 -7.29 2.89
C ALA A 202 -7.88 -6.24 2.76
N PRO A 203 -7.64 -5.42 3.80
CA PRO A 203 -6.45 -4.59 3.89
C PRO A 203 -5.18 -5.43 3.81
N LEU A 204 -4.10 -4.84 3.28
CA LEU A 204 -2.85 -5.56 3.02
C LEU A 204 -2.24 -6.15 4.30
N VAL A 205 -2.34 -5.47 5.45
CA VAL A 205 -1.84 -6.01 6.72
C VAL A 205 -2.44 -7.39 7.03
N GLU A 206 -3.75 -7.58 6.88
CA GLU A 206 -4.40 -8.87 7.15
C GLU A 206 -3.98 -9.95 6.15
N VAL A 207 -3.88 -9.57 4.87
CA VAL A 207 -3.45 -10.50 3.80
C VAL A 207 -2.00 -10.93 4.03
N ALA A 208 -1.12 -9.99 4.37
CA ALA A 208 0.27 -10.24 4.65
C ALA A 208 0.47 -11.12 5.90
N GLU A 209 -0.31 -10.92 6.97
CA GLU A 209 -0.30 -11.80 8.14
C GLU A 209 -0.67 -13.24 7.78
N ARG A 210 -1.71 -13.42 6.95
CA ARG A 210 -2.13 -14.76 6.46
C ARG A 210 -1.04 -15.42 5.61
N ILE A 211 -0.42 -14.66 4.71
CA ILE A 211 0.69 -15.15 3.88
C ILE A 211 1.88 -15.56 4.73
N ARG A 212 2.27 -14.75 5.72
CA ARG A 212 3.36 -15.08 6.65
C ARG A 212 3.09 -16.39 7.39
N THR A 213 1.88 -16.57 7.90
CA THR A 213 1.48 -17.82 8.57
C THR A 213 1.51 -19.01 7.61
N TYR A 214 1.01 -18.84 6.38
CA TYR A 214 1.05 -19.87 5.34
C TYR A 214 2.49 -20.28 5.01
N GLN A 215 3.39 -19.31 4.80
CA GLN A 215 4.79 -19.55 4.48
C GLN A 215 5.53 -20.24 5.63
N ALA A 216 5.28 -19.82 6.87
CA ALA A 216 5.86 -20.46 8.05
C ALA A 216 5.41 -21.92 8.20
N ALA A 217 4.12 -22.20 7.99
CA ALA A 217 3.60 -23.57 8.03
C ALA A 217 4.16 -24.46 6.91
N GLY A 218 4.42 -23.90 5.73
CA GLY A 218 5.10 -24.60 4.63
C GLY A 218 6.57 -24.91 4.94
N ALA A 219 7.28 -23.98 5.59
CA ALA A 219 8.68 -24.17 5.96
C ALA A 219 8.90 -25.27 7.03
N VAL A 220 7.92 -25.51 7.90
CA VAL A 220 7.98 -26.56 8.94
C VAL A 220 7.71 -27.96 8.39
N ARG A 221 7.08 -28.06 7.21
CA ARG A 221 6.70 -29.34 6.58
C ARG A 221 7.76 -29.90 5.62
N ASN A 222 8.82 -29.12 5.36
CA ASN A 222 9.95 -29.48 4.51
C ASN A 222 11.20 -29.67 5.37
#